data_AF-A0A7S1YCA2-F1
#
_entry.id   AF-A0A7S1YCA2-F1
#
_cell.length_a   1.000
_cell.length_b   1.000
_cell.length_c   1.000
_cell.angle_alpha   90.00
_cell.angle_beta   90.00
_cell.angle_gamma   90.00
#
_symmetry.space_group_name_H-M   'P 1'
#
loop_
_entity.id
_entity.type
_entity.pdbx_description
1 polymer ?
#
loop_
_entity_poly.entity_id
_entity_poly.type
_entity_poly.pdbx_seq_one_letter_code
_entity_poly.pdbx_strand_id
1 'polypeptide(L)'
;MTAEMLSNYDIVLCSRIGMIQANRIAEAMKGSGGKFYMVDCFGWMGTAVMDLGPNYEYRKEQGKKKGELLSEVLKLEPYVPLEEIWKVPLNDLKMKRIERGQPPLVWTSYLALLSYHAAKNGTWPSPTSDDFEAFCKEEWEQKDHHEVITDYSALAKVALAEVSPVCAILGGVMGNEVIKAISGKGEPANNVILLNALDGKCRYILCNKKKEETNKEG
;
A
#
# COMPACT_ATOMS: atom_id res chain seq x y z
N MET A 1 -12.23 6.06 -16.75
CA MET A 1 -11.45 4.97 -17.36
C MET A 1 -12.34 3.74 -17.43
N THR A 2 -12.51 3.18 -18.62
CA THR A 2 -13.22 1.91 -18.85
C THR A 2 -12.25 0.74 -18.73
N ALA A 3 -12.76 -0.47 -18.50
CA ALA A 3 -11.94 -1.69 -18.50
C ALA A 3 -11.23 -1.91 -19.84
N GLU A 4 -11.89 -1.57 -20.95
CA GLU A 4 -11.34 -1.66 -22.31
C GLU A 4 -10.14 -0.73 -22.54
N MET A 5 -10.17 0.49 -21.97
CA MET A 5 -9.00 1.37 -22.03
C MET A 5 -7.84 0.79 -21.21
N LEU A 6 -8.15 0.24 -20.03
CA LEU A 6 -7.19 -0.31 -19.08
C LEU A 6 -6.45 -1.54 -19.61
N SER A 7 -7.13 -2.41 -20.37
CA SER A 7 -6.53 -3.62 -20.93
C SER A 7 -5.39 -3.36 -21.93
N ASN A 8 -5.21 -2.12 -22.40
CA ASN A 8 -4.09 -1.76 -23.28
C ASN A 8 -2.77 -1.53 -22.52
N TYR A 9 -2.77 -1.63 -21.19
CA TYR A 9 -1.60 -1.36 -20.36
C TYR A 9 -1.25 -2.59 -19.52
N ASP A 10 0.04 -2.97 -19.51
CA ASP A 10 0.53 -4.03 -18.63
C ASP A 10 0.50 -3.60 -17.16
N ILE A 11 0.73 -2.31 -16.91
CA ILE A 11 0.79 -1.72 -15.57
C ILE A 11 0.04 -0.40 -15.57
N VAL A 12 -0.79 -0.20 -14.56
CA VAL A 12 -1.40 1.10 -14.26
C VAL A 12 -0.98 1.53 -12.86
N LEU A 13 -0.43 2.75 -12.80
CA LEU A 13 -0.05 3.42 -11.57
C LEU A 13 -0.95 4.64 -11.40
N CYS A 14 -1.56 4.77 -10.22
CA CYS A 14 -2.45 5.87 -9.89
C CYS A 14 -1.99 6.55 -8.60
N SER A 15 -2.27 7.85 -8.51
CA SER A 15 -2.14 8.65 -7.29
C SER A 15 -3.42 9.46 -7.10
N ARG A 16 -3.66 9.90 -5.87
CA ARG A 16 -4.79 10.75 -5.46
C ARG A 16 -6.16 10.17 -5.81
N ILE A 17 -6.31 8.86 -5.62
CA ILE A 17 -7.58 8.16 -5.75
C ILE A 17 -7.97 7.47 -4.44
N GLY A 18 -9.27 7.34 -4.19
CA GLY A 18 -9.78 6.61 -3.03
C GLY A 18 -9.82 5.09 -3.23
N MET A 19 -10.00 4.35 -2.13
CA MET A 19 -10.09 2.88 -2.11
C MET A 19 -11.10 2.32 -3.11
N ILE A 20 -12.29 2.93 -3.24
CA ILE A 20 -13.35 2.48 -4.15
C ILE A 20 -12.85 2.51 -5.61
N GLN A 21 -12.22 3.61 -6.00
CA GLN A 21 -11.68 3.76 -7.36
C GLN A 21 -10.48 2.84 -7.57
N ALA A 22 -9.60 2.71 -6.57
CA ALA A 22 -8.45 1.83 -6.62
C ALA A 22 -8.88 0.37 -6.81
N ASN A 23 -9.84 -0.13 -6.03
CA ASN A 23 -10.38 -1.49 -6.16
C ASN A 23 -10.99 -1.73 -7.54
N ARG A 24 -11.76 -0.76 -8.07
CA ARG A 24 -12.34 -0.87 -9.41
C ARG A 24 -11.27 -0.96 -10.51
N ILE A 25 -10.22 -0.15 -10.43
CA ILE A 25 -9.13 -0.15 -11.41
C ILE A 25 -8.30 -1.43 -11.28
N ALA A 26 -7.92 -1.81 -10.05
CA ALA A 26 -7.17 -3.02 -9.79
C ALA A 26 -7.91 -4.27 -10.29
N GLU A 27 -9.23 -4.33 -10.09
CA GLU A 27 -10.00 -5.47 -10.59
C GLU A 27 -10.08 -5.50 -12.12
N ALA A 28 -10.25 -4.34 -12.76
CA ALA A 28 -10.19 -4.26 -14.23
C ALA A 28 -8.81 -4.69 -14.77
N MET A 29 -7.71 -4.26 -14.13
CA MET A 29 -6.35 -4.67 -14.49
C MET A 29 -6.13 -6.16 -14.28
N LYS A 30 -6.59 -6.71 -13.15
CA LYS A 30 -6.49 -8.15 -12.86
C LYS A 30 -7.21 -8.99 -13.92
N GLY A 31 -8.40 -8.54 -14.35
CA GLY A 31 -9.17 -9.19 -15.42
C GLY A 31 -8.43 -9.27 -16.76
N SER A 32 -7.49 -8.36 -17.03
CA SER A 32 -6.66 -8.37 -18.24
C SER A 32 -5.23 -8.90 -18.01
N GLY A 33 -4.92 -9.44 -16.82
CA GLY A 33 -3.55 -9.87 -16.46
C GLY A 33 -2.55 -8.73 -16.23
N GLY A 34 -3.06 -7.50 -16.14
CA GLY A 34 -2.30 -6.32 -15.81
C GLY A 34 -2.03 -6.18 -14.31
N LYS A 35 -1.15 -5.25 -13.96
CA LYS A 35 -0.69 -5.00 -12.58
C LYS A 35 -1.09 -3.60 -12.18
N PHE A 36 -1.41 -3.41 -10.92
CA PHE A 36 -1.89 -2.15 -10.41
C PHE A 36 -1.03 -1.65 -9.24
N TYR A 37 -0.81 -0.34 -9.23
CA TYR A 37 -0.16 0.37 -8.14
C TYR A 37 -0.97 1.61 -7.77
N MET A 38 -1.18 1.82 -6.48
CA MET A 38 -1.60 3.09 -5.91
C MET A 38 -0.44 3.68 -5.14
N VAL A 39 -0.02 4.90 -5.46
CA VAL A 39 1.17 5.54 -4.88
C VAL A 39 0.83 6.96 -4.50
N ASP A 40 1.02 7.30 -3.23
CA ASP A 40 0.70 8.63 -2.70
C ASP A 40 1.76 9.15 -1.74
N CYS A 41 1.92 10.47 -1.75
CA CYS A 41 2.68 11.23 -0.77
C CYS A 41 1.72 12.13 0.03
N PHE A 42 1.96 12.26 1.32
CA PHE A 42 1.18 13.13 2.21
C PHE A 42 2.12 13.70 3.29
N GLY A 43 2.63 14.91 3.01
CA GLY A 43 3.64 15.58 3.81
C GLY A 43 4.99 14.86 3.73
N TRP A 44 5.55 14.51 4.90
CA TRP A 44 6.81 13.78 5.01
C TRP A 44 6.65 12.26 4.93
N MET A 45 5.46 11.78 4.60
CA MET A 45 5.13 10.37 4.49
C MET A 45 4.75 10.02 3.05
N GLY A 46 4.92 8.77 2.68
CA GLY A 46 4.45 8.25 1.41
C GLY A 46 4.23 6.75 1.47
N THR A 47 3.40 6.26 0.56
CA THR A 47 3.05 4.85 0.51
C THR A 47 2.82 4.38 -0.91
N ALA A 48 3.04 3.10 -1.14
CA ALA A 48 2.59 2.42 -2.32
C ALA A 48 1.88 1.13 -1.94
N VAL A 49 0.76 0.85 -2.58
CA VAL A 49 0.00 -0.40 -2.47
C VAL A 49 -0.07 -1.02 -3.85
N MET A 50 0.16 -2.33 -3.95
CA MET A 50 0.25 -3.02 -5.23
C MET A 50 -0.56 -4.30 -5.28
N ASP A 51 -1.17 -4.53 -6.44
CA ASP A 51 -1.84 -5.77 -6.82
C ASP A 51 -1.20 -6.25 -8.13
N LEU A 52 -0.37 -7.30 -8.03
CA LEU A 52 0.30 -7.90 -9.19
C LEU A 52 -0.50 -9.07 -9.79
N GLY A 53 -1.66 -9.39 -9.20
CA GLY A 53 -2.50 -10.51 -9.57
C GLY A 53 -2.10 -11.86 -8.94
N PRO A 54 -3.02 -12.84 -8.98
CA PRO A 54 -2.88 -14.13 -8.29
C PRO A 54 -1.82 -15.07 -8.87
N ASN A 55 -1.37 -14.79 -10.09
CA ASN A 55 -0.47 -15.66 -10.86
C ASN A 55 0.83 -14.94 -11.24
N TYR A 56 1.19 -13.89 -10.50
CA TYR A 56 2.44 -13.19 -10.78
C TYR A 56 3.65 -14.08 -10.51
N GLU A 57 4.53 -14.17 -11.50
CA GLU A 57 5.73 -15.00 -11.49
C GLU A 57 6.98 -14.13 -11.63
N TYR A 58 8.06 -14.54 -10.97
CA TYR A 58 9.34 -13.84 -11.03
C TYR A 58 10.51 -14.81 -10.89
N ARG A 59 11.71 -14.34 -11.23
CA ARG A 59 12.97 -15.04 -10.96
C ARG A 59 13.85 -14.18 -10.07
N LYS A 60 14.43 -14.78 -9.02
CA LYS A 60 15.41 -14.10 -8.18
C LYS A 60 16.72 -13.96 -8.93
N GLU A 61 17.34 -12.79 -8.80
CA GLU A 61 18.73 -12.60 -9.23
C GLU A 61 19.66 -13.35 -8.27
N GLN A 62 20.57 -14.13 -8.84
CA GLN A 62 21.56 -14.93 -8.14
C GLN A 62 22.96 -14.65 -8.69
N GLY A 63 23.99 -15.13 -7.96
CA GLY A 63 25.39 -14.98 -8.34
C GLY A 63 26.12 -13.87 -7.59
N LYS A 64 27.45 -13.79 -7.78
CA LYS A 64 28.30 -12.77 -7.13
C LYS A 64 28.06 -11.37 -7.70
N LYS A 65 27.60 -11.28 -8.95
CA LYS A 65 27.08 -10.05 -9.56
C LYS A 65 25.57 -10.20 -9.76
N LYS A 66 24.81 -9.19 -9.34
CA LYS A 66 23.36 -9.14 -9.59
C LYS A 66 23.07 -9.27 -11.08
N GLY A 67 22.17 -10.19 -11.43
CA GLY A 67 21.66 -10.36 -12.78
C GLY A 67 22.45 -11.33 -13.69
N GLU A 68 23.58 -11.92 -13.24
CA GLU A 68 24.31 -12.93 -14.03
C GLU A 68 23.56 -14.27 -14.12
N LEU A 69 22.87 -14.66 -13.05
CA LEU A 69 22.08 -15.88 -12.97
C LEU A 69 20.67 -15.56 -12.47
N LEU A 70 19.69 -16.28 -12.99
CA LEU A 70 18.30 -16.21 -12.53
C LEU A 70 17.91 -17.55 -11.92
N SER A 71 17.13 -17.51 -10.84
CA SER A 71 16.52 -18.72 -10.28
C SER A 71 15.53 -19.36 -11.26
N GLU A 72 15.02 -20.52 -10.88
CA GLU A 72 13.76 -21.03 -11.42
C GLU A 72 12.63 -20.01 -11.25
N VAL A 73 11.55 -20.22 -12.01
CA VAL A 73 10.35 -19.37 -11.92
C VAL A 73 9.68 -19.61 -10.57
N LEU A 74 9.48 -18.53 -9.83
CA LEU A 74 8.82 -18.51 -8.53
C LEU A 74 7.50 -17.78 -8.64
N LYS A 75 6.49 -18.27 -7.94
CA LYS A 75 5.22 -17.58 -7.79
C LYS A 75 5.27 -16.61 -6.61
N LEU A 76 4.72 -15.41 -6.77
CA LEU A 76 4.61 -14.44 -5.68
C LEU A 76 3.46 -14.81 -4.75
N GLU A 77 3.80 -15.33 -3.58
CA GLU A 77 2.82 -15.79 -2.58
C GLU A 77 3.09 -15.14 -1.21
N PRO A 78 2.05 -14.88 -0.40
CA PRO A 78 0.64 -15.08 -0.73
C PRO A 78 0.10 -13.99 -1.66
N TYR A 79 -0.85 -14.33 -2.53
CA TYR A 79 -1.70 -13.34 -3.19
C TYR A 79 -2.78 -12.81 -2.22
N VAL A 80 -2.90 -11.48 -2.13
CA VAL A 80 -3.96 -10.80 -1.39
C VAL A 80 -4.61 -9.76 -2.32
N PRO A 81 -5.89 -9.90 -2.67
CA PRO A 81 -6.60 -8.92 -3.49
C PRO A 81 -6.58 -7.53 -2.86
N LEU A 82 -6.49 -6.48 -3.67
CA LEU A 82 -6.42 -5.10 -3.18
C LEU A 82 -7.53 -4.76 -2.17
N GLU A 83 -8.76 -5.22 -2.41
CA GLU A 83 -9.90 -4.96 -1.52
C GLU A 83 -9.67 -5.50 -0.09
N GLU A 84 -8.97 -6.64 0.03
CA GLU A 84 -8.69 -7.27 1.32
C GLU A 84 -7.53 -6.61 2.06
N ILE A 85 -6.61 -5.94 1.35
CA ILE A 85 -5.48 -5.20 1.94
C ILE A 85 -5.99 -4.13 2.91
N TRP A 86 -7.03 -3.39 2.53
CA TRP A 86 -7.62 -2.31 3.33
C TRP A 86 -8.29 -2.81 4.62
N LYS A 87 -8.68 -4.09 4.64
CA LYS A 87 -9.44 -4.72 5.72
C LYS A 87 -8.56 -5.46 6.72
N VAL A 88 -7.24 -5.56 6.48
CA VAL A 88 -6.33 -6.26 7.39
C VAL A 88 -6.24 -5.47 8.70
N PRO A 89 -6.59 -6.08 9.85
CA PRO A 89 -6.43 -5.44 11.15
C PRO A 89 -4.98 -5.03 11.36
N LEU A 90 -4.72 -3.83 11.91
CA LEU A 90 -3.36 -3.34 12.04
C LEU A 90 -2.45 -4.25 12.89
N ASN A 91 -3.04 -4.94 13.87
CA ASN A 91 -2.35 -5.89 14.74
C ASN A 91 -1.94 -7.20 14.02
N ASP A 92 -2.46 -7.44 12.82
CA ASP A 92 -2.13 -8.61 12.00
C ASP A 92 -1.09 -8.32 10.91
N LEU A 93 -0.63 -7.07 10.80
CA LEU A 93 0.36 -6.67 9.80
C LEU A 93 1.69 -7.40 10.03
N LYS A 94 2.16 -8.15 9.02
CA LYS A 94 3.46 -8.81 9.06
C LYS A 94 4.53 -7.88 8.48
N MET A 95 5.52 -7.53 9.31
CA MET A 95 6.65 -6.70 8.89
C MET A 95 7.96 -7.47 9.04
N LYS A 96 8.75 -7.56 7.96
CA LYS A 96 10.02 -8.31 7.96
C LYS A 96 11.07 -7.74 8.96
N ARG A 97 10.91 -6.51 9.49
CA ARG A 97 11.92 -5.79 10.32
C ARG A 97 11.37 -4.76 11.31
N ILE A 98 10.24 -5.00 11.99
CA ILE A 98 9.85 -4.18 13.15
C ILE A 98 9.79 -5.05 14.40
N GLU A 99 10.62 -4.68 15.37
CA GLU A 99 10.49 -5.08 16.76
C GLU A 99 9.32 -4.33 17.37
N ARG A 100 8.41 -5.03 18.05
CA ARG A 100 7.30 -4.48 18.86
C ARG A 100 6.08 -4.02 18.08
N GLY A 101 5.21 -4.97 17.74
CA GLY A 101 3.75 -4.99 17.96
C GLY A 101 2.87 -3.74 17.75
N GLN A 102 3.36 -2.61 17.24
CA GLN A 102 2.60 -1.39 17.01
C GLN A 102 2.36 -1.15 15.51
N PRO A 103 1.15 -0.68 15.13
CA PRO A 103 0.86 -0.30 13.75
C PRO A 103 1.82 0.78 13.22
N PRO A 104 2.28 0.68 11.96
CA PRO A 104 3.13 1.72 11.37
C PRO A 104 2.38 3.04 11.20
N LEU A 105 2.91 4.14 11.75
CA LEU A 105 2.34 5.49 11.63
C LEU A 105 1.92 5.86 10.20
N VAL A 106 2.77 5.57 9.21
CA VAL A 106 2.49 5.86 7.79
C VAL A 106 1.23 5.14 7.32
N TRP A 107 1.09 3.86 7.65
CA TRP A 107 -0.04 3.05 7.20
C TRP A 107 -1.33 3.44 7.91
N THR A 108 -1.28 3.61 9.23
CA THR A 108 -2.39 4.11 10.05
C THR A 108 -2.89 5.46 9.54
N SER A 109 -1.97 6.41 9.29
CA SER A 109 -2.29 7.74 8.77
C SER A 109 -2.97 7.66 7.39
N TYR A 110 -2.43 6.85 6.49
CA TYR A 110 -2.98 6.72 5.15
C TYR A 110 -4.37 6.09 5.15
N LEU A 111 -4.58 5.05 5.95
CA LEU A 111 -5.88 4.42 6.09
C LEU A 111 -6.92 5.36 6.73
N ALA A 112 -6.53 6.23 7.68
CA ALA A 112 -7.40 7.27 8.22
C ALA A 112 -7.83 8.28 7.14
N LEU A 113 -6.88 8.76 6.32
CA LEU A 113 -7.16 9.65 5.18
C LEU A 113 -8.12 9.00 4.17
N LEU A 114 -7.87 7.75 3.79
CA LEU A 114 -8.70 7.01 2.84
C LEU A 114 -10.10 6.68 3.40
N SER A 115 -10.20 6.35 4.68
CA SER A 115 -11.48 6.09 5.36
C SER A 115 -12.35 7.35 5.34
N TYR A 116 -11.76 8.50 5.66
CA TYR A 116 -12.46 9.78 5.58
C TYR A 116 -12.87 10.10 4.14
N HIS A 117 -11.97 9.94 3.18
CA HIS A 117 -12.28 10.15 1.76
C HIS A 117 -13.47 9.28 1.30
N ALA A 118 -13.52 8.02 1.72
CA ALA A 118 -14.66 7.14 1.42
C ALA A 118 -15.96 7.62 2.12
N ALA A 119 -15.89 7.98 3.41
CA ALA A 119 -17.04 8.43 4.18
C ALA A 119 -17.60 9.79 3.72
N LYS A 120 -16.76 10.63 3.10
CA LYS A 120 -17.12 11.98 2.64
C LYS A 120 -17.26 12.08 1.12
N ASN A 121 -17.73 10.99 0.50
CA ASN A 121 -18.06 10.93 -0.93
C ASN A 121 -16.93 11.37 -1.87
N GLY A 122 -15.69 11.01 -1.53
CA GLY A 122 -14.51 11.33 -2.33
C GLY A 122 -13.82 12.65 -1.98
N THR A 123 -14.19 13.27 -0.86
CA THR A 123 -13.56 14.50 -0.40
C THR A 123 -12.37 14.18 0.51
N TRP A 124 -11.17 14.60 0.12
CA TRP A 124 -9.98 14.50 0.97
C TRP A 124 -10.07 15.48 2.15
N PRO A 125 -9.50 15.14 3.32
CA PRO A 125 -9.40 16.11 4.40
C PRO A 125 -8.43 17.22 4.00
N SER A 126 -8.65 18.38 4.58
CA SER A 126 -7.95 19.63 4.30
C SER A 126 -7.76 20.43 5.59
N PRO A 127 -6.98 21.53 5.58
CA PRO A 127 -6.87 22.41 6.74
C PRO A 127 -8.20 22.97 7.27
N THR A 128 -9.28 22.94 6.48
CA THR A 128 -10.61 23.43 6.84
C THR A 128 -11.61 22.30 7.12
N SER A 129 -11.14 21.05 7.20
CA SER A 129 -11.97 19.89 7.53
C SER A 129 -12.10 19.78 9.04
N ASP A 130 -12.95 20.62 9.62
CA ASP A 130 -13.14 20.72 11.07
C ASP A 130 -13.70 19.43 11.70
N ASP A 131 -14.28 18.56 10.87
CA ASP A 131 -14.85 17.26 11.26
C ASP A 131 -13.87 16.08 11.10
N PHE A 132 -12.69 16.26 10.48
CA PHE A 132 -11.74 15.16 10.25
C PHE A 132 -11.24 14.55 11.56
N GLU A 133 -10.91 15.40 12.54
CA GLU A 133 -10.44 14.93 13.86
C GLU A 133 -11.55 14.16 14.59
N ALA A 134 -12.77 14.69 14.61
CA ALA A 134 -13.92 14.02 15.23
C ALA A 134 -14.20 12.66 14.56
N PHE A 135 -14.18 12.62 13.23
CA PHE A 135 -14.32 11.38 12.46
C PHE A 135 -13.26 10.35 12.83
N CYS A 136 -11.99 10.73 12.90
CA CYS A 136 -10.92 9.80 13.25
C CYS A 136 -11.04 9.29 14.70
N LYS A 137 -11.44 10.15 15.63
CA LYS A 137 -11.69 9.73 17.02
C LYS A 137 -12.82 8.70 17.11
N GLU A 138 -13.90 8.90 16.37
CA GLU A 138 -15.02 7.97 16.35
C GLU A 138 -14.67 6.64 15.64
N GLU A 139 -14.12 6.70 14.43
CA GLU A 139 -13.95 5.54 13.55
C GLU A 139 -12.65 4.75 13.79
N TRP A 140 -11.62 5.43 14.29
CA TRP A 140 -10.25 4.89 14.36
C TRP A 140 -9.73 4.69 15.77
N GLU A 141 -10.10 5.52 16.76
CA GLU A 141 -9.68 5.28 18.15
C GLU A 141 -10.41 4.08 18.76
N GLN A 142 -11.61 3.73 18.30
CA GLN A 142 -12.35 2.54 18.76
C GLN A 142 -11.70 1.20 18.38
N LYS A 143 -10.71 1.19 17.48
CA LYS A 143 -10.13 -0.04 16.91
C LYS A 143 -8.91 -0.59 17.66
N ASP A 144 -8.72 -0.24 18.94
CA ASP A 144 -7.58 -0.67 19.78
C ASP A 144 -6.22 -0.32 19.14
N HIS A 145 -6.15 0.89 18.58
CA HIS A 145 -5.00 1.46 17.88
C HIS A 145 -4.49 2.72 18.59
N HIS A 146 -4.76 2.80 19.89
CA HIS A 146 -4.52 3.98 20.71
C HIS A 146 -3.09 4.50 20.53
N GLU A 147 -3.00 5.79 20.24
CA GLU A 147 -1.78 6.63 20.28
C GLU A 147 -0.81 6.59 19.08
N VAL A 148 -1.16 5.98 17.94
CA VAL A 148 -0.27 6.08 16.77
C VAL A 148 -0.29 7.47 16.14
N ILE A 149 -1.49 8.03 15.89
CA ILE A 149 -1.64 9.38 15.34
C ILE A 149 -1.90 10.35 16.48
N THR A 150 -0.99 11.29 16.69
CA THR A 150 -1.05 12.24 17.81
C THR A 150 -1.67 13.59 17.43
N ASP A 151 -1.76 13.91 16.14
CA ASP A 151 -2.30 15.18 15.65
C ASP A 151 -3.04 14.99 14.30
N TYR A 152 -4.35 14.80 14.37
CA TYR A 152 -5.21 14.68 13.19
C TYR A 152 -5.32 16.00 12.40
N SER A 153 -5.23 17.15 13.06
CA SER A 153 -5.26 18.46 12.37
C SER A 153 -4.02 18.64 11.49
N ALA A 154 -2.84 18.26 11.99
CA ALA A 154 -1.62 18.24 11.19
C ALA A 154 -1.71 17.27 10.01
N LEU A 155 -2.28 16.07 10.22
CA LEU A 155 -2.48 15.09 9.15
C LEU A 155 -3.42 15.64 8.06
N ALA A 156 -4.53 16.29 8.42
CA ALA A 156 -5.45 16.91 7.47
C ALA A 156 -4.77 17.99 6.61
N LYS A 157 -3.86 18.78 7.19
CA LYS A 157 -3.12 19.82 6.47
C LYS A 157 -2.18 19.26 5.40
N VAL A 158 -1.69 18.04 5.59
CA VAL A 158 -0.72 17.40 4.69
C VAL A 158 -1.30 16.29 3.84
N ALA A 159 -2.62 16.05 3.92
CA ALA A 159 -3.31 14.93 3.28
C ALA A 159 -3.02 14.77 1.77
N LEU A 160 -2.85 15.89 1.06
CA LEU A 160 -2.50 15.94 -0.36
C LEU A 160 -1.18 16.67 -0.63
N ALA A 161 -0.38 16.92 0.41
CA ALA A 161 0.85 17.67 0.28
C ALA A 161 1.96 16.78 -0.32
N GLU A 162 2.42 17.12 -1.51
CA GLU A 162 3.55 16.46 -2.18
C GLU A 162 4.85 17.24 -1.90
N VAL A 163 5.72 16.65 -1.08
CA VAL A 163 7.02 17.25 -0.73
C VAL A 163 8.10 16.69 -1.67
N SER A 164 8.75 17.53 -2.48
CA SER A 164 9.71 17.11 -3.53
C SER A 164 10.68 15.99 -3.14
N PRO A 165 11.42 16.08 -2.01
CA PRO A 165 12.33 14.98 -1.62
C PRO A 165 11.61 13.66 -1.33
N VAL A 166 10.38 13.69 -0.79
CA VAL A 166 9.58 12.48 -0.54
C VAL A 166 9.15 11.86 -1.87
N CYS A 167 8.66 12.68 -2.80
CA CYS A 167 8.28 12.22 -4.14
C CYS A 167 9.49 11.64 -4.89
N ALA A 168 10.68 12.22 -4.76
CA ALA A 168 11.90 11.71 -5.39
C ALA A 168 12.30 10.33 -4.83
N ILE A 169 12.26 10.17 -3.50
CA ILE A 169 12.57 8.88 -2.85
C ILE A 169 11.54 7.82 -3.27
N LEU A 170 10.24 8.12 -3.11
CA LEU A 170 9.18 7.16 -3.41
C LEU A 170 9.13 6.85 -4.91
N GLY A 171 9.33 7.84 -5.78
CA GLY A 171 9.41 7.65 -7.23
C GLY A 171 10.59 6.75 -7.64
N GLY A 172 11.76 6.91 -7.01
CA GLY A 172 12.90 6.01 -7.23
C GLY A 172 12.63 4.57 -6.76
N VAL A 173 11.98 4.41 -5.61
CA VAL A 173 11.55 3.09 -5.12
C VAL A 173 10.55 2.46 -6.09
N MET A 174 9.53 3.22 -6.50
CA MET A 174 8.49 2.74 -7.41
C MET A 174 9.00 2.44 -8.81
N GLY A 175 9.94 3.21 -9.34
CA GLY A 175 10.59 2.90 -10.62
C GLY A 175 11.23 1.51 -10.61
N ASN A 176 11.92 1.18 -9.51
CA ASN A 176 12.49 -0.16 -9.34
C ASN A 176 11.43 -1.25 -9.25
N GLU A 177 10.34 -1.02 -8.51
CA GLU A 177 9.26 -2.01 -8.37
C GLU A 177 8.50 -2.25 -9.68
N VAL A 178 8.26 -1.19 -10.46
CA VAL A 178 7.67 -1.28 -11.80
C VAL A 178 8.58 -2.07 -12.74
N ILE A 179 9.90 -1.82 -12.73
CA ILE A 179 10.85 -2.58 -13.54
C ILE A 179 10.84 -4.07 -13.17
N LYS A 180 10.79 -4.41 -11.88
CA LYS A 180 10.67 -5.81 -11.43
C LYS A 180 9.39 -6.46 -11.95
N ALA A 181 8.26 -5.75 -11.85
CA ALA A 181 6.95 -6.23 -12.29
C ALA A 181 6.86 -6.46 -13.81
N ILE A 182 7.49 -5.61 -14.62
CA ILE A 182 7.50 -5.78 -16.08
C ILE A 182 8.49 -6.87 -16.50
N SER A 183 9.69 -6.87 -15.90
CA SER A 183 10.77 -7.76 -16.34
C SER A 183 10.65 -9.20 -15.82
N GLY A 184 9.89 -9.42 -14.75
CA GLY A 184 9.87 -10.70 -14.03
C GLY A 184 11.22 -11.03 -13.36
N LYS A 185 12.11 -10.05 -13.19
CA LYS A 185 13.44 -10.21 -12.59
C LYS A 185 13.52 -9.49 -11.26
N GLY A 186 13.99 -10.19 -10.24
CA GLY A 186 14.03 -9.72 -8.86
C GLY A 186 12.70 -9.94 -8.13
N GLU A 187 12.79 -10.16 -6.81
CA GLU A 187 11.59 -10.25 -5.96
C GLU A 187 10.93 -8.87 -5.83
N PRO A 188 9.69 -8.69 -6.34
CA PRO A 188 8.95 -7.47 -6.10
C PRO A 188 8.49 -7.39 -4.64
N ALA A 189 8.14 -6.20 -4.20
CA ALA A 189 7.42 -6.00 -2.95
C ALA A 189 6.05 -6.70 -3.00
N ASN A 190 5.60 -7.19 -1.85
CA ASN A 190 4.30 -7.81 -1.66
C ASN A 190 3.79 -7.43 -0.26
N ASN A 191 2.84 -6.50 -0.11
CA ASN A 191 2.07 -5.75 -1.12
C ASN A 191 1.96 -4.25 -0.79
N VAL A 192 2.66 -3.78 0.24
CA VAL A 192 2.67 -2.38 0.65
C VAL A 192 4.07 -1.89 0.98
N ILE A 193 4.36 -0.67 0.57
CA ILE A 193 5.59 0.08 0.88
C ILE A 193 5.20 1.31 1.69
N LEU A 194 5.96 1.60 2.73
CA LEU A 194 5.77 2.73 3.63
C LEU A 194 7.07 3.53 3.73
N LEU A 195 7.01 4.80 3.36
CA LEU A 195 8.09 5.76 3.53
C LEU A 195 7.75 6.73 4.64
N ASN A 196 8.60 6.81 5.66
CA ASN A 196 8.62 7.93 6.59
C ASN A 196 9.93 8.69 6.38
N ALA A 197 9.86 9.87 5.76
CA ALA A 197 11.05 10.66 5.46
C ALA A 197 11.66 11.30 6.71
N LEU A 198 10.90 11.44 7.81
CA LEU A 198 11.42 11.97 9.07
C LEU A 198 12.37 11.00 9.78
N ASP A 199 12.13 9.69 9.67
CA ASP A 199 13.03 8.67 10.21
C ASP A 199 13.98 8.07 9.14
N GLY A 200 13.84 8.50 7.88
CA GLY A 200 14.64 8.05 6.75
C GLY A 200 14.40 6.59 6.34
N LYS A 201 13.34 5.93 6.83
CA LYS A 201 13.12 4.49 6.60
C LYS A 201 12.00 4.26 5.58
N CYS A 202 12.34 3.41 4.61
CA CYS A 202 11.38 2.76 3.73
C CYS A 202 11.16 1.32 4.22
N ARG A 203 9.92 0.95 4.51
CA ARG A 203 9.52 -0.33 5.09
C ARG A 203 8.59 -1.04 4.12
N TYR A 204 8.72 -2.37 4.09
CA TYR A 204 7.90 -3.24 3.25
C TYR A 204 7.04 -4.09 4.18
N ILE A 205 5.73 -4.08 3.95
CA ILE A 205 4.77 -4.84 4.76
C ILE A 205 3.95 -5.75 3.87
N LEU A 206 3.62 -6.92 4.41
CA LEU A 206 2.66 -7.82 3.82
C LEU A 206 1.34 -7.68 4.59
N CYS A 207 0.37 -7.03 3.97
CA CYS A 207 -0.99 -6.97 4.46
C CYS A 207 -1.71 -8.26 4.06
N ASN A 208 -1.80 -9.20 5.00
CA ASN A 208 -2.52 -10.46 4.83
C ASN A 208 -3.27 -10.79 6.13
N LYS A 209 -4.50 -11.30 6.03
CA LYS A 209 -5.22 -11.84 7.18
C LYS A 209 -4.44 -13.03 7.77
N LYS A 210 -4.45 -13.17 9.09
CA LYS A 210 -4.03 -14.44 9.70
C LYS A 210 -4.99 -15.54 9.21
N LYS A 211 -4.44 -16.69 8.83
CA LYS A 211 -5.27 -17.89 8.68
C LYS A 211 -5.85 -18.16 10.07
N GLU A 212 -7.17 -18.22 10.19
CA GLU A 212 -7.81 -18.76 11.38
C GLU A 212 -7.21 -20.15 11.59
N GLU A 213 -6.54 -20.35 12.73
CA GLU A 213 -6.16 -21.69 13.16
C GLU A 213 -7.49 -22.41 13.38
N THR A 214 -7.91 -23.22 12.41
CA THR A 214 -8.93 -24.23 12.63
C THR A 214 -8.43 -25.08 13.79
N ASN A 215 -8.97 -24.84 14.97
CA ASN A 215 -8.85 -25.73 16.11
C ASN A 215 -9.25 -27.11 15.60
N LYS A 216 -8.26 -27.98 15.45
CA LYS A 216 -8.51 -29.41 15.39
C LYS A 216 -9.00 -29.77 16.77
N GLU A 217 -10.31 -29.80 16.95
CA GLU A 217 -10.95 -30.50 18.05
C GLU A 217 -10.42 -31.94 18.01
N GLY A 218 -9.72 -32.32 19.07
CA GLY A 218 -9.31 -33.69 19.36
C GLY A 218 -10.35 -34.39 20.23
#